data_AF-W7DTI7-F1
#
_entry.id   AF-W7DTI7-F1
#
_cell.length_a   1.000
_cell.length_b   1.000
_cell.length_c   1.000
_cell.angle_alpha   90.00
_cell.angle_beta   90.00
_cell.angle_gamma   90.00
#
_symmetry.space_group_name_H-M   'P 1'
#
loop_
_entity.id
_entity.type
_entity.pdbx_description
1 polymer ?
#
loop_
_entity_poly.entity_id
_entity_poly.type
_entity_poly.pdbx_seq_one_letter_code
_entity_poly.pdbx_strand_id
1 'polypeptide(L)'
;MAITITGANGEVYTLAAATGRGRAPALQLQSKINTAVAQNPDSVGFYSEAGVYQASSAYEYLVVADDTDTSTGGITLNNAGFSANLINILAGRKSGTTYNANNESGQIVNTAGSLDFNGAGKTGAWTLFTGDGNSTIKSTDGNNRINTGTGKNTITLGFGNNSVYSEGQDTITGGGTGYQSVTLVGSNSQVSIDGTALVADASTGEKNTISVGKNSTVTGGSSTTVTYTDGDKNEFLAGNQNTVSASANVNSLKVIHGGDNTFNVNNKLGLFNANGNTNVTVNGQFVGFGASDSNYTVNAGGSDSGLFVANIGNETLNASGSTAAIQIYANTVSGAQSNFVASGGSANDTLVAGTGNSTFSGGAGDNLFLFTKETGQGGNTVITDFANSSQNKIGLLNFGLDDNSLAQLLKNSQNDTSGNAVLNIEGRNITVENVAVSDLNADRFVLINTPTHTA
;
A
#
# COMPACT_ATOMS: atom_id res chain seq x y z
N MET A 1 16.61 28.72 18.38
CA MET A 1 16.59 30.11 18.90
C MET A 1 15.15 30.51 19.04
N ALA A 2 14.79 31.17 20.14
CA ALA A 2 13.45 31.74 20.30
C ALA A 2 13.17 32.76 19.19
N ILE A 3 11.90 32.94 18.86
CA ILE A 3 11.44 33.92 17.88
C ILE A 3 11.15 35.21 18.63
N THR A 4 11.62 36.33 18.09
CA THR A 4 11.48 37.64 18.70
C THR A 4 10.96 38.64 17.66
N ILE A 5 9.87 39.32 18.00
CA ILE A 5 9.30 40.41 17.22
C ILE A 5 9.41 41.70 18.02
N THR A 6 9.93 42.76 17.41
CA THR A 6 9.98 44.09 18.04
C THR A 6 8.82 44.92 17.53
N GLY A 7 7.94 45.35 18.43
CA GLY A 7 6.82 46.23 18.14
C GLY A 7 7.27 47.66 17.81
N ALA A 8 6.36 48.46 17.25
CA ALA A 8 6.65 49.82 16.79
C ALA A 8 7.18 50.75 17.89
N ASN A 9 6.79 50.48 19.14
CA ASN A 9 7.17 51.25 20.32
C ASN A 9 8.38 50.64 21.08
N GLY A 10 9.05 49.63 20.51
CA GLY A 10 10.20 48.96 21.12
C GLY A 10 9.84 47.81 22.07
N GLU A 11 8.56 47.47 22.21
CA GLU A 11 8.10 46.27 22.92
C GLU A 11 8.67 45.01 22.26
N VAL A 12 9.02 44.00 23.05
CA VAL A 12 9.64 42.77 22.55
C VAL A 12 8.71 41.61 22.85
N TYR A 13 8.14 41.02 21.80
CA TYR A 13 7.28 39.85 21.92
C TYR A 13 8.10 38.59 21.68
N THR A 14 8.10 37.70 22.67
CA THR A 14 8.80 36.41 22.58
C THR A 14 7.86 35.27 22.24
N LEU A 15 8.29 34.42 21.31
CA LEU A 15 7.59 33.21 20.89
C LEU A 15 8.55 32.02 21.00
N ALA A 16 7.99 30.87 21.36
CA ALA A 16 8.73 29.60 21.35
C ALA A 16 9.31 29.30 19.96
N ALA A 17 10.42 28.58 19.92
CA ALA A 17 11.04 28.16 18.67
C ALA A 17 10.21 27.04 18.01
N ALA A 18 9.97 27.15 16.70
CA ALA A 18 9.34 26.06 15.94
C ALA A 18 10.24 24.81 15.87
N THR A 19 9.60 23.66 15.71
CA THR A 19 10.23 22.35 15.46
C THR A 19 9.90 21.86 14.05
N GLY A 20 10.52 20.73 13.65
CA GLY A 20 10.25 20.05 12.39
C GLY A 20 10.23 20.96 11.16
N ARG A 21 9.21 20.77 10.31
CA ARG A 21 8.99 21.57 9.10
C ARG A 21 8.56 23.02 9.32
N GLY A 22 8.16 23.40 10.54
CA GLY A 22 7.78 24.76 10.89
C GLY A 22 8.96 25.73 11.04
N ARG A 23 10.20 25.22 11.25
CA ARG A 23 11.40 26.04 11.54
C ARG A 23 11.69 27.13 10.51
N ALA A 24 11.88 26.74 9.24
CA ALA A 24 12.23 27.69 8.19
C ALA A 24 11.09 28.69 7.90
N PRO A 25 9.82 28.25 7.77
CA PRO A 25 8.68 29.16 7.66
C PRO A 25 8.56 30.16 8.82
N ALA A 26 8.82 29.73 10.06
CA ALA A 26 8.75 30.62 11.22
C ALA A 26 9.79 31.74 11.16
N LEU A 27 11.05 31.42 10.81
CA LEU A 27 12.13 32.41 10.68
C LEU A 27 11.89 33.36 9.51
N GLN A 28 11.37 32.86 8.39
CA GLN A 28 10.98 33.71 7.25
C GLN A 28 9.86 34.67 7.65
N LEU A 29 8.84 34.18 8.37
CA LEU A 29 7.72 34.99 8.81
C LEU A 29 8.16 36.02 9.86
N GLN A 30 9.05 35.65 10.79
CA GLN A 30 9.67 36.59 11.74
C GLN A 30 10.33 37.76 11.02
N SER A 31 11.15 37.50 10.00
CA SER A 31 11.83 38.54 9.23
C SER A 31 10.85 39.47 8.49
N LYS A 32 9.80 38.91 7.88
CA LYS A 32 8.75 39.68 7.21
C LYS A 32 7.97 40.55 8.18
N ILE A 33 7.59 40.01 9.33
CA ILE A 33 6.84 40.77 10.35
C ILE A 33 7.68 41.92 10.89
N ASN A 34 8.95 41.70 11.26
CA ASN A 34 9.83 42.79 11.72
C ASN A 34 10.00 43.89 10.66
N THR A 35 10.04 43.52 9.37
CA THR A 35 10.07 44.48 8.26
C THR A 35 8.75 45.27 8.16
N ALA A 36 7.61 44.58 8.28
CA ALA A 36 6.29 45.19 8.24
C ALA A 36 6.07 46.16 9.41
N VAL A 37 6.50 45.81 10.63
CA VAL A 37 6.43 46.71 11.79
C VAL A 37 7.24 47.99 11.55
N ALA A 38 8.42 47.88 10.95
CA ALA A 38 9.27 49.05 10.67
C ALA A 38 8.71 49.96 9.57
N GLN A 39 7.94 49.42 8.61
CA GLN A 39 7.44 50.16 7.45
C GLN A 39 6.00 50.66 7.62
N ASN A 40 5.12 49.83 8.17
CA ASN A 40 3.70 50.11 8.36
C ASN A 40 3.19 49.33 9.60
N PRO A 41 3.39 49.86 10.82
CA PRO A 41 3.05 49.14 12.04
C PRO A 41 1.56 48.80 12.18
N ASP A 42 0.67 49.59 11.57
CA ASP A 42 -0.78 49.36 11.57
C ASP A 42 -1.20 48.13 10.75
N SER A 43 -0.27 47.53 9.99
CA SER A 43 -0.50 46.26 9.27
C SER A 43 -0.32 45.01 10.14
N VAL A 44 0.12 45.16 11.40
CA VAL A 44 0.46 44.03 12.28
C VAL A 44 -0.37 44.08 13.57
N GLY A 45 -1.14 43.02 13.83
CA GLY A 45 -1.86 42.84 15.08
C GLY A 45 -1.07 42.00 16.10
N PHE A 46 -0.94 42.47 17.34
CA PHE A 46 -0.26 41.76 18.44
C PHE A 46 -1.24 41.31 19.51
N TYR A 47 -1.14 40.03 19.92
CA TYR A 47 -1.98 39.42 20.96
C TYR A 47 -1.11 38.60 21.92
N SER A 48 -1.08 38.99 23.20
CA SER A 48 -0.26 38.33 24.25
C SER A 48 -1.09 37.88 25.46
N GLU A 49 -2.22 38.52 25.73
CA GLU A 49 -3.12 38.18 26.83
C GLU A 49 -4.14 37.10 26.42
N ALA A 50 -4.55 36.27 27.38
CA ALA A 50 -5.60 35.27 27.13
C ALA A 50 -6.93 35.96 26.83
N GLY A 51 -7.66 35.48 25.82
CA GLY A 51 -8.94 36.09 25.46
C GLY A 51 -9.44 35.71 24.08
N VAL A 52 -10.57 36.33 23.73
CA VAL A 52 -11.21 36.21 22.42
C VAL A 52 -11.15 37.57 21.75
N TYR A 53 -10.55 37.63 20.56
CA TYR A 53 -10.30 38.87 19.84
C TYR A 53 -10.95 38.83 18.45
N GLN A 54 -11.36 40.00 17.95
CA GLN A 54 -11.74 40.19 16.55
C GLN A 54 -10.55 40.81 15.81
N ALA A 55 -10.00 40.10 14.83
CA ALA A 55 -8.90 40.63 14.04
C ALA A 55 -9.42 41.62 12.98
N SER A 56 -8.74 42.77 12.83
CA SER A 56 -9.08 43.77 11.82
C SER A 56 -8.71 43.29 10.43
N SER A 57 -9.60 43.46 9.44
CA SER A 57 -9.35 43.13 8.03
C SER A 57 -8.21 43.94 7.38
N ALA A 58 -7.69 44.95 8.07
CA ALA A 58 -6.55 45.75 7.64
C ALA A 58 -5.19 45.09 7.93
N TYR A 59 -5.13 44.10 8.83
CA TYR A 59 -3.87 43.44 9.18
C TYR A 59 -3.43 42.48 8.08
N GLU A 60 -2.14 42.54 7.73
CA GLU A 60 -1.46 41.57 6.88
C GLU A 60 -0.81 40.45 7.70
N TYR A 61 -0.44 40.77 8.94
CA TYR A 61 0.22 39.87 9.88
C TYR A 61 -0.45 39.88 11.25
N LEU A 62 -0.54 38.71 11.88
CA LEU A 62 -0.94 38.57 13.28
C LEU A 62 0.15 37.84 14.07
N VAL A 63 0.46 38.35 15.25
CA VAL A 63 1.42 37.76 16.19
C VAL A 63 0.68 37.33 17.45
N VAL A 64 0.75 36.04 17.78
CA VAL A 64 0.21 35.48 19.03
C VAL A 64 1.38 35.07 19.91
N ALA A 65 1.70 35.89 20.91
CA ALA A 65 2.89 35.74 21.75
C ALA A 65 2.60 35.02 23.08
N ASP A 66 3.67 34.54 23.73
CA ASP A 66 3.64 33.97 25.08
C ASP A 66 4.71 34.68 25.93
N ASP A 67 4.48 35.96 26.16
CA ASP A 67 5.54 36.92 26.50
C ASP A 67 6.18 36.68 27.89
N THR A 68 5.43 36.06 28.81
CA THR A 68 5.89 35.81 30.18
C THR A 68 6.21 34.36 30.48
N ASP A 69 5.99 33.44 29.53
CA ASP A 69 6.05 31.98 29.70
C ASP A 69 5.20 31.41 30.86
N THR A 70 4.39 32.27 31.50
CA THR A 70 3.52 32.01 32.65
C THR A 70 2.06 32.29 32.33
N SER A 71 1.77 32.67 31.08
CA SER A 71 0.42 33.02 30.63
C SER A 71 -0.51 31.81 30.66
N THR A 72 -1.52 31.85 31.53
CA THR A 72 -2.56 30.81 31.62
C THR A 72 -3.69 31.10 30.64
N GLY A 73 -4.23 30.06 30.00
CA GLY A 73 -5.36 30.15 29.07
C GLY A 73 -4.96 30.46 27.62
N GLY A 74 -5.75 30.00 26.64
CA GLY A 74 -5.48 30.17 25.21
C GLY A 74 -5.91 31.53 24.65
N ILE A 75 -5.59 31.77 23.37
CA ILE A 75 -6.06 32.93 22.59
C ILE A 75 -6.96 32.44 21.46
N THR A 76 -8.13 33.06 21.31
CA THR A 76 -9.02 32.83 20.16
C THR A 76 -9.04 34.08 19.28
N LEU A 77 -8.75 33.89 18.00
CA LEU A 77 -8.87 34.92 16.97
C LEU A 77 -10.10 34.61 16.12
N ASN A 78 -11.10 35.48 16.22
CA ASN A 78 -12.27 35.49 15.36
C ASN A 78 -12.02 36.42 14.18
N ASN A 79 -12.36 35.97 12.98
CA ASN A 79 -12.25 36.79 11.80
C ASN A 79 -13.61 37.21 11.26
N ALA A 80 -13.91 38.50 11.38
CA ALA A 80 -15.07 39.15 10.77
C ALA A 80 -14.57 40.17 9.73
N GLY A 81 -14.33 39.73 8.48
CA GLY A 81 -14.16 40.67 7.36
C GLY A 81 -13.15 40.31 6.29
N PHE A 82 -12.26 39.36 6.53
CA PHE A 82 -11.36 38.88 5.48
C PHE A 82 -12.15 37.95 4.53
N SER A 83 -12.25 38.32 3.25
CA SER A 83 -12.88 37.46 2.23
C SER A 83 -12.04 37.32 0.96
N ALA A 84 -11.10 38.24 0.72
CA ALA A 84 -10.22 38.24 -0.46
C ALA A 84 -8.73 38.48 -0.13
N ASN A 85 -8.38 38.70 1.14
CA ASN A 85 -7.02 39.05 1.55
C ASN A 85 -6.22 37.80 1.95
N LEU A 86 -4.89 37.89 1.85
CA LEU A 86 -3.96 36.90 2.41
C LEU A 86 -3.59 37.33 3.82
N ILE A 87 -3.69 36.43 4.80
CA ILE A 87 -3.26 36.69 6.18
C ILE A 87 -2.14 35.75 6.61
N ASN A 88 -1.12 36.28 7.28
CA ASN A 88 0.01 35.49 7.78
C ASN A 88 0.08 35.57 9.30
N ILE A 89 0.11 34.42 9.98
CA ILE A 89 0.00 34.35 11.43
C ILE A 89 1.21 33.60 12.00
N LEU A 90 1.89 34.24 12.93
CA LEU A 90 2.96 33.63 13.71
C LEU A 90 2.48 33.50 15.16
N ALA A 91 2.25 32.27 15.60
CA ALA A 91 1.70 31.98 16.91
C ALA A 91 2.67 31.13 17.73
N GLY A 92 2.79 31.40 19.02
CA GLY A 92 3.74 30.70 19.91
C GLY A 92 3.20 30.45 21.30
N ARG A 93 1.87 30.50 21.48
CA ARG A 93 1.21 30.36 22.78
C ARG A 93 1.16 28.92 23.24
N LYS A 94 1.85 28.60 24.35
CA LYS A 94 1.91 27.24 24.91
C LYS A 94 0.54 26.72 25.34
N SER A 95 -0.30 27.60 25.88
CA SER A 95 -1.69 27.30 26.27
C SER A 95 -2.64 27.08 25.09
N GLY A 96 -2.17 27.25 23.85
CA GLY A 96 -2.91 27.00 22.62
C GLY A 96 -3.46 28.26 21.94
N THR A 97 -3.63 28.16 20.63
CA THR A 97 -4.19 29.20 19.76
C THR A 97 -5.38 28.63 19.00
N THR A 98 -6.51 29.32 19.03
CA THR A 98 -7.67 29.03 18.19
C THR A 98 -7.79 30.09 17.11
N TYR A 99 -7.98 29.66 15.87
CA TYR A 99 -8.22 30.53 14.73
C TYR A 99 -9.51 30.16 14.01
N ASN A 100 -10.48 31.07 14.01
CA ASN A 100 -11.76 30.90 13.32
C ASN A 100 -11.69 31.63 11.97
N ALA A 101 -11.45 30.86 10.91
CA ALA A 101 -11.27 31.38 9.56
C ALA A 101 -12.61 31.80 8.93
N ASN A 102 -12.54 32.77 8.01
CA ASN A 102 -13.60 33.04 7.06
C ASN A 102 -13.16 32.58 5.65
N ASN A 103 -13.50 33.29 4.57
CA ASN A 103 -13.19 32.86 3.20
C ASN A 103 -11.79 33.23 2.72
N GLU A 104 -11.00 33.87 3.57
CA GLU A 104 -9.63 34.25 3.30
C GLU A 104 -8.67 33.07 3.17
N SER A 105 -7.58 33.33 2.45
CA SER A 105 -6.45 32.42 2.33
C SER A 105 -5.33 32.89 3.26
N GLY A 106 -4.41 32.00 3.62
CA GLY A 106 -3.34 32.42 4.51
C GLY A 106 -2.32 31.36 4.88
N GLN A 107 -1.44 31.76 5.78
CA GLN A 107 -0.46 30.89 6.42
C GLN A 107 -0.53 31.05 7.93
N ILE A 108 -0.52 29.93 8.66
CA ILE A 108 -0.30 29.93 10.11
C ILE A 108 0.95 29.11 10.41
N VAL A 109 1.87 29.70 11.16
CA VAL A 109 2.98 28.98 11.76
C VAL A 109 2.80 29.02 13.27
N ASN A 110 2.25 27.94 13.83
CA ASN A 110 2.13 27.76 15.27
C ASN A 110 3.38 27.04 15.79
N THR A 111 4.16 27.71 16.62
CA THR A 111 5.50 27.29 17.03
C THR A 111 5.50 26.49 18.33
N ALA A 112 4.44 26.61 19.14
CA ALA A 112 4.24 25.86 20.37
C ALA A 112 2.75 25.73 20.72
N GLY A 113 2.44 24.82 21.64
CA GLY A 113 1.06 24.53 22.04
C GLY A 113 0.24 23.89 20.92
N SER A 114 -1.06 23.78 21.14
CA SER A 114 -2.03 23.32 20.15
C SER A 114 -2.47 24.44 19.22
N LEU A 115 -2.82 24.07 17.99
CA LEU A 115 -3.56 24.93 17.06
C LEU A 115 -4.96 24.35 16.85
N ASP A 116 -5.99 25.12 17.17
CA ASP A 116 -7.37 24.81 16.80
C ASP A 116 -7.79 25.69 15.62
N PHE A 117 -7.68 25.17 14.40
CA PHE A 117 -8.06 25.87 13.17
C PHE A 117 -9.46 25.46 12.72
N ASN A 118 -10.38 26.42 12.67
CA ASN A 118 -11.77 26.22 12.29
C ASN A 118 -12.06 26.87 10.93
N GLY A 119 -11.91 26.11 9.85
CA GLY A 119 -12.18 26.56 8.46
C GLY A 119 -13.29 25.80 7.74
N ALA A 120 -14.01 24.90 8.41
CA ALA A 120 -15.06 24.10 7.78
C ALA A 120 -16.11 24.96 7.05
N GLY A 121 -16.42 24.62 5.80
CA GLY A 121 -17.39 25.33 4.95
C GLY A 121 -16.90 26.68 4.44
N LYS A 122 -15.60 26.98 4.57
CA LYS A 122 -14.94 28.16 4.00
C LYS A 122 -14.12 27.79 2.79
N THR A 123 -13.68 28.77 2.00
CA THR A 123 -13.12 28.50 0.65
C THR A 123 -11.65 28.82 0.45
N GLY A 124 -11.03 29.65 1.30
CA GLY A 124 -9.66 30.11 1.07
C GLY A 124 -8.62 29.01 1.26
N ALA A 125 -7.48 29.12 0.58
CA ALA A 125 -6.40 28.13 0.66
C ALA A 125 -5.44 28.44 1.82
N TRP A 126 -5.08 27.42 2.61
CA TRP A 126 -4.24 27.60 3.79
C TRP A 126 -2.98 26.75 3.79
N THR A 127 -1.87 27.35 4.25
CA THR A 127 -0.69 26.60 4.69
C THR A 127 -0.59 26.65 6.20
N LEU A 128 -0.72 25.50 6.85
CA LEU A 128 -0.74 25.38 8.31
C LEU A 128 0.48 24.58 8.77
N PHE A 129 1.18 25.12 9.76
CA PHE A 129 2.20 24.40 10.52
C PHE A 129 1.76 24.37 11.99
N THR A 130 1.56 23.17 12.54
CA THR A 130 1.24 23.02 13.96
C THR A 130 2.52 22.95 14.80
N GLY A 131 2.37 23.21 16.10
CA GLY A 131 3.42 22.91 17.06
C GLY A 131 3.37 21.44 17.48
N ASP A 132 4.19 21.08 18.46
CA ASP A 132 4.21 19.73 19.03
C ASP A 132 3.00 19.40 19.93
N GLY A 133 2.12 20.37 20.20
CA GLY A 133 0.88 20.12 20.92
C GLY A 133 -0.19 19.41 20.08
N ASN A 134 -1.19 18.82 20.75
CA ASN A 134 -2.32 18.15 20.10
C ASN A 134 -3.24 19.17 19.44
N SER A 135 -3.21 19.29 18.12
CA SER A 135 -3.93 20.31 17.36
C SER A 135 -5.21 19.75 16.72
N THR A 136 -6.24 20.60 16.60
CA THR A 136 -7.47 20.26 15.86
C THR A 136 -7.57 21.13 14.62
N ILE A 137 -7.52 20.53 13.44
CA ILE A 137 -7.58 21.23 12.17
C ILE A 137 -8.82 20.80 11.40
N LYS A 138 -9.74 21.73 11.17
CA LYS A 138 -10.81 21.60 10.19
C LYS A 138 -10.47 22.50 9.02
N SER A 139 -9.91 21.94 7.95
CA SER A 139 -9.49 22.75 6.81
C SER A 139 -10.70 23.35 6.09
N THR A 140 -10.41 24.34 5.28
CA THR A 140 -11.35 24.90 4.31
C THR A 140 -11.53 23.95 3.12
N ASP A 141 -12.40 24.35 2.20
CA ASP A 141 -12.65 23.75 0.89
C ASP A 141 -11.68 24.24 -0.20
N GLY A 142 -10.70 25.06 0.18
CA GLY A 142 -9.58 25.44 -0.69
C GLY A 142 -8.51 24.36 -0.78
N ASN A 143 -7.43 24.62 -1.54
CA ASN A 143 -6.28 23.72 -1.59
C ASN A 143 -5.37 23.95 -0.38
N ASN A 144 -5.41 23.07 0.61
CA ASN A 144 -4.69 23.27 1.86
C ASN A 144 -3.40 22.44 1.95
N ARG A 145 -2.40 22.98 2.64
CA ARG A 145 -1.16 22.30 2.99
C ARG A 145 -1.02 22.30 4.51
N ILE A 146 -1.01 21.13 5.12
CA ILE A 146 -0.97 20.96 6.58
C ILE A 146 0.30 20.19 6.91
N ASN A 147 1.13 20.73 7.80
CA ASN A 147 2.31 20.06 8.33
C ASN A 147 2.15 20.01 9.85
N THR A 148 2.13 18.81 10.41
CA THR A 148 2.00 18.65 11.86
C THR A 148 3.35 18.55 12.55
N GLY A 149 3.37 18.96 13.81
CA GLY A 149 4.40 18.55 14.77
C GLY A 149 4.13 17.14 15.31
N THR A 150 4.85 16.78 16.37
CA THR A 150 4.86 15.41 16.92
C THR A 150 3.67 15.03 17.80
N GLY A 151 2.77 15.98 18.10
CA GLY A 151 1.57 15.76 18.92
C GLY A 151 0.57 14.80 18.29
N LYS A 152 -0.54 14.54 18.99
CA LYS A 152 -1.69 13.78 18.47
C LYS A 152 -2.72 14.75 17.89
N ASN A 153 -2.66 14.96 16.59
CA ASN A 153 -3.49 15.94 15.90
C ASN A 153 -4.74 15.28 15.31
N THR A 154 -5.85 16.01 15.30
CA THR A 154 -7.07 15.62 14.60
C THR A 154 -7.26 16.53 13.40
N ILE A 155 -7.28 15.97 12.20
CA ILE A 155 -7.34 16.70 10.94
C ILE A 155 -8.58 16.24 10.17
N THR A 156 -9.46 17.19 9.85
CA THR A 156 -10.57 17.00 8.93
C THR A 156 -10.32 17.85 7.70
N LEU A 157 -10.18 17.20 6.55
CA LEU A 157 -9.98 17.84 5.26
C LEU A 157 -11.33 18.20 4.64
N GLY A 158 -11.47 19.46 4.21
CA GLY A 158 -12.57 19.93 3.38
C GLY A 158 -12.43 19.47 1.92
N PHE A 159 -13.18 20.12 1.02
CA PHE A 159 -13.01 19.91 -0.42
C PHE A 159 -11.64 20.39 -0.93
N GLY A 160 -11.41 20.24 -2.23
CA GLY A 160 -10.18 20.70 -2.88
C GLY A 160 -9.03 19.70 -2.78
N ASN A 161 -7.88 20.09 -3.33
CA ASN A 161 -6.69 19.27 -3.32
C ASN A 161 -5.86 19.61 -2.09
N ASN A 162 -5.86 18.72 -1.09
CA ASN A 162 -5.14 18.96 0.16
C ASN A 162 -3.91 18.06 0.28
N SER A 163 -2.91 18.56 0.99
CA SER A 163 -1.70 17.83 1.35
C SER A 163 -1.48 17.85 2.85
N VAL A 164 -1.22 16.68 3.44
CA VAL A 164 -0.90 16.52 4.86
C VAL A 164 0.46 15.85 5.00
N TYR A 165 1.34 16.45 5.79
CA TYR A 165 2.58 15.83 6.24
C TYR A 165 2.49 15.63 7.75
N SER A 166 2.47 14.37 8.18
CA SER A 166 2.12 13.94 9.53
C SER A 166 3.34 13.42 10.29
N GLU A 167 3.83 14.18 11.26
CA GLU A 167 4.97 13.78 12.11
C GLU A 167 4.54 13.02 13.38
N GLY A 168 3.29 13.17 13.80
CA GLY A 168 2.75 12.62 15.05
C GLY A 168 1.91 11.35 14.89
N GLN A 169 1.14 11.04 15.94
CA GLN A 169 0.13 9.97 15.95
C GLN A 169 -1.23 10.61 15.65
N ASP A 170 -1.49 10.85 14.37
CA ASP A 170 -2.54 11.75 13.93
C ASP A 170 -3.77 10.99 13.45
N THR A 171 -4.95 11.60 13.61
CA THR A 171 -6.19 11.14 12.98
C THR A 171 -6.51 12.07 11.82
N ILE A 172 -6.57 11.54 10.60
CA ILE A 172 -6.74 12.29 9.36
C ILE A 172 -7.97 11.76 8.65
N THR A 173 -9.00 12.59 8.53
CA THR A 173 -10.24 12.24 7.83
C THR A 173 -10.46 13.16 6.65
N GLY A 174 -10.89 12.60 5.52
CA GLY A 174 -11.31 13.34 4.33
C GLY A 174 -12.41 12.59 3.59
N GLY A 175 -13.24 13.30 2.83
CA GLY A 175 -14.32 12.68 2.06
C GLY A 175 -14.93 13.55 0.98
N GLY A 176 -14.39 14.76 0.79
CA GLY A 176 -14.83 15.67 -0.26
C GLY A 176 -14.29 15.32 -1.65
N THR A 177 -14.86 15.96 -2.68
CA THR A 177 -14.25 16.04 -4.01
C THR A 177 -12.87 16.68 -3.94
N GLY A 178 -11.93 16.15 -4.72
CA GLY A 178 -10.55 16.61 -4.77
C GLY A 178 -9.58 15.51 -4.38
N TYR A 179 -8.31 15.70 -4.74
CA TYR A 179 -7.24 14.74 -4.51
C TYR A 179 -6.58 14.99 -3.16
N GLN A 180 -6.51 13.95 -2.31
CA GLN A 180 -5.91 14.07 -0.99
C GLN A 180 -4.55 13.37 -0.95
N SER A 181 -3.48 14.12 -0.65
CA SER A 181 -2.14 13.58 -0.48
C SER A 181 -1.78 13.54 1.00
N VAL A 182 -1.43 12.38 1.52
CA VAL A 182 -0.98 12.22 2.91
C VAL A 182 0.39 11.57 2.93
N THR A 183 1.32 12.15 3.67
CA THR A 183 2.61 11.54 4.00
C THR A 183 2.65 11.31 5.50
N LEU A 184 2.80 10.06 5.90
CA LEU A 184 2.98 9.67 7.30
C LEU A 184 4.46 9.42 7.55
N VAL A 185 5.06 10.15 8.49
CA VAL A 185 6.38 9.80 9.03
C VAL A 185 6.29 9.37 10.49
N GLY A 186 5.25 9.82 11.20
CA GLY A 186 4.86 9.29 12.50
C GLY A 186 4.14 7.93 12.40
N SER A 187 4.16 7.18 13.52
CA SER A 187 3.49 5.88 13.65
C SER A 187 2.12 6.00 14.32
N ASN A 188 1.33 4.92 14.34
CA ASN A 188 0.00 4.85 14.96
C ASN A 188 -1.01 5.92 14.47
N SER A 189 -0.79 6.47 13.29
CA SER A 189 -1.74 7.37 12.65
C SER A 189 -2.91 6.59 12.06
N GLN A 190 -4.07 7.22 12.07
CA GLN A 190 -5.31 6.72 11.48
C GLN A 190 -5.70 7.63 10.33
N VAL A 191 -5.79 7.09 9.12
CA VAL A 191 -6.19 7.81 7.91
C VAL A 191 -7.50 7.20 7.41
N SER A 192 -8.51 8.04 7.16
CA SER A 192 -9.78 7.64 6.54
C SER A 192 -10.14 8.64 5.45
N ILE A 193 -9.97 8.25 4.19
CA ILE A 193 -10.27 9.11 3.04
C ILE A 193 -11.25 8.41 2.10
N ASP A 194 -12.48 8.89 1.98
CA ASP A 194 -13.50 8.22 1.15
C ASP A 194 -13.32 8.49 -0.37
N GLY A 195 -12.56 9.54 -0.71
CA GLY A 195 -12.28 9.94 -2.09
C GLY A 195 -10.99 9.33 -2.66
N THR A 196 -10.47 9.98 -3.72
CA THR A 196 -9.18 9.61 -4.32
C THR A 196 -8.02 10.12 -3.46
N ALA A 197 -7.16 9.21 -3.05
CA ALA A 197 -6.03 9.51 -2.18
C ALA A 197 -4.70 8.98 -2.72
N LEU A 198 -3.63 9.68 -2.37
CA LEU A 198 -2.28 9.13 -2.32
C LEU A 198 -1.80 9.17 -0.88
N VAL A 199 -1.54 7.99 -0.32
CA VAL A 199 -0.98 7.88 1.02
C VAL A 199 0.40 7.24 0.94
N ALA A 200 1.42 7.98 1.37
CA ALA A 200 2.77 7.48 1.50
C ALA A 200 3.07 7.25 2.99
N ASP A 201 3.14 5.99 3.39
CA ASP A 201 3.59 5.61 4.72
C ASP A 201 5.11 5.41 4.72
N ALA A 202 5.81 6.45 5.15
CA ALA A 202 7.26 6.47 5.31
C ALA A 202 7.69 6.25 6.77
N SER A 203 6.76 5.81 7.63
CA SER A 203 7.08 5.56 9.03
C SER A 203 7.93 4.30 9.19
N THR A 204 8.85 4.33 10.14
CA THR A 204 9.74 3.21 10.47
C THR A 204 9.34 2.51 11.78
N GLY A 205 8.17 2.84 12.33
CA GLY A 205 7.69 2.39 13.65
C GLY A 205 6.41 1.55 13.58
N GLU A 206 5.60 1.63 14.64
CA GLU A 206 4.36 0.84 14.82
C GLU A 206 3.26 1.13 13.77
N LYS A 207 2.23 0.27 13.79
CA LYS A 207 1.20 0.13 12.73
C LYS A 207 0.38 1.39 12.52
N ASN A 208 0.48 1.99 11.33
CA ASN A 208 -0.57 2.90 10.86
C ASN A 208 -1.82 2.12 10.42
N THR A 209 -2.97 2.78 10.46
CA THR A 209 -4.22 2.25 9.89
C THR A 209 -4.71 3.22 8.82
N ILE A 210 -4.83 2.74 7.59
CA ILE A 210 -5.16 3.55 6.42
C ILE A 210 -6.41 2.96 5.76
N SER A 211 -7.46 3.75 5.64
CA SER A 211 -8.66 3.44 4.88
C SER A 211 -8.79 4.45 3.75
N VAL A 212 -8.89 3.98 2.51
CA VAL A 212 -9.00 4.82 1.32
C VAL A 212 -10.11 4.34 0.40
N GLY A 213 -10.77 5.30 -0.26
CA GLY A 213 -11.79 5.05 -1.26
C GLY A 213 -11.23 4.99 -2.67
N LYS A 214 -11.98 5.55 -3.61
CA LYS A 214 -11.85 5.24 -5.05
C LYS A 214 -10.53 5.67 -5.67
N ASN A 215 -9.92 4.74 -6.40
CA ASN A 215 -8.76 4.97 -7.28
C ASN A 215 -7.55 5.51 -6.52
N SER A 216 -7.36 4.98 -5.32
CA SER A 216 -6.31 5.44 -4.41
C SER A 216 -5.04 4.62 -4.58
N THR A 217 -3.92 5.27 -4.32
CA THR A 217 -2.61 4.63 -4.24
C THR A 217 -2.10 4.72 -2.81
N VAL A 218 -1.71 3.58 -2.24
CA VAL A 218 -1.05 3.54 -0.93
C VAL A 218 0.33 2.91 -1.08
N THR A 219 1.37 3.63 -0.69
CA THR A 219 2.69 3.05 -0.43
C THR A 219 2.72 2.60 1.02
N GLY A 220 2.72 1.28 1.23
CA GLY A 220 2.74 0.69 2.56
C GLY A 220 4.11 0.82 3.21
N GLY A 221 4.13 1.15 4.50
CA GLY A 221 5.32 1.15 5.32
C GLY A 221 5.61 -0.25 5.87
N SER A 222 5.86 -0.32 7.18
CA SER A 222 6.05 -1.58 7.90
C SER A 222 4.86 -1.86 8.81
N SER A 223 4.32 -3.08 8.77
CA SER A 223 3.23 -3.51 9.65
C SER A 223 1.93 -2.68 9.55
N THR A 224 1.70 -1.99 8.44
CA THR A 224 0.53 -1.11 8.25
C THR A 224 -0.71 -1.93 7.88
N THR A 225 -1.87 -1.51 8.41
CA THR A 225 -3.16 -2.03 7.96
C THR A 225 -3.75 -1.10 6.92
N VAL A 226 -4.05 -1.61 5.73
CA VAL A 226 -4.61 -0.82 4.62
C VAL A 226 -5.93 -1.43 4.16
N THR A 227 -6.98 -0.61 4.08
CA THR A 227 -8.30 -1.00 3.60
C THR A 227 -8.69 -0.13 2.41
N TYR A 228 -8.97 -0.78 1.28
CA TYR A 228 -9.61 -0.14 0.13
C TYR A 228 -11.11 -0.39 0.20
N THR A 229 -11.91 0.67 0.17
CA THR A 229 -13.35 0.58 0.39
C THR A 229 -14.18 0.59 -0.90
N ASP A 230 -13.66 1.15 -2.00
CA ASP A 230 -14.34 1.30 -3.29
C ASP A 230 -13.32 1.55 -4.43
N GLY A 231 -13.73 1.46 -5.70
CA GLY A 231 -12.95 1.83 -6.88
C GLY A 231 -12.47 0.66 -7.74
N ASP A 232 -11.97 0.98 -8.93
CA ASP A 232 -11.53 0.00 -9.93
C ASP A 232 -10.03 0.07 -10.27
N LYS A 233 -9.34 1.15 -9.88
CA LYS A 233 -7.91 1.39 -10.16
C LYS A 233 -7.08 1.57 -8.89
N ASN A 234 -7.40 0.82 -7.85
CA ASN A 234 -6.64 0.89 -6.60
C ASN A 234 -5.28 0.22 -6.75
N GLU A 235 -4.25 0.84 -6.19
CA GLU A 235 -2.88 0.36 -6.27
C GLU A 235 -2.19 0.39 -4.91
N PHE A 236 -1.62 -0.74 -4.51
CA PHE A 236 -0.78 -0.84 -3.33
C PHE A 236 0.68 -1.08 -3.73
N LEU A 237 1.54 -0.11 -3.43
CA LEU A 237 2.99 -0.28 -3.50
C LEU A 237 3.44 -0.81 -2.15
N ALA A 238 3.75 -2.09 -2.11
CA ALA A 238 3.85 -2.79 -0.85
C ALA A 238 5.21 -2.58 -0.17
N GLY A 239 5.15 -2.29 1.13
CA GLY A 239 6.28 -2.43 2.06
C GLY A 239 6.30 -3.83 2.67
N ASN A 240 6.65 -3.94 3.95
CA ASN A 240 6.79 -5.24 4.62
C ASN A 240 5.77 -5.48 5.72
N GLN A 241 5.32 -6.73 5.88
CA GLN A 241 4.44 -7.18 6.98
C GLN A 241 3.08 -6.45 7.05
N ASN A 242 2.59 -5.92 5.94
CA ASN A 242 1.32 -5.20 5.90
C ASN A 242 0.13 -6.16 5.81
N THR A 243 -1.00 -5.74 6.36
CA THR A 243 -2.29 -6.39 6.12
C THR A 243 -3.13 -5.49 5.22
N VAL A 244 -3.45 -5.97 4.03
CA VAL A 244 -4.16 -5.21 3.01
C VAL A 244 -5.48 -5.89 2.68
N SER A 245 -6.57 -5.13 2.74
CA SER A 245 -7.91 -5.63 2.42
C SER A 245 -8.58 -4.77 1.35
N ALA A 246 -9.34 -5.41 0.47
CA ALA A 246 -10.19 -4.73 -0.51
C ALA A 246 -11.63 -5.23 -0.39
N SER A 247 -12.56 -4.30 -0.17
CA SER A 247 -13.98 -4.60 0.06
C SER A 247 -14.65 -5.19 -1.19
N ALA A 248 -15.87 -5.70 -1.04
CA ALA A 248 -16.68 -6.19 -2.17
C ALA A 248 -17.01 -5.10 -3.21
N ASN A 249 -16.94 -3.82 -2.85
CA ASN A 249 -17.15 -2.70 -3.76
C ASN A 249 -15.89 -2.34 -4.56
N VAL A 250 -14.73 -2.93 -4.24
CA VAL A 250 -13.49 -2.75 -5.00
C VAL A 250 -13.49 -3.75 -6.15
N ASN A 251 -13.55 -3.26 -7.39
CA ASN A 251 -13.57 -4.14 -8.57
C ASN A 251 -12.22 -4.82 -8.79
N SER A 252 -11.12 -4.09 -8.57
CA SER A 252 -9.78 -4.65 -8.66
C SER A 252 -8.77 -3.94 -7.77
N LEU A 253 -7.82 -4.71 -7.25
CA LEU A 253 -6.62 -4.21 -6.57
C LEU A 253 -5.38 -4.70 -7.31
N LYS A 254 -4.48 -3.77 -7.62
CA LYS A 254 -3.14 -4.05 -8.12
C LYS A 254 -2.13 -3.90 -6.98
N VAL A 255 -1.29 -4.89 -6.78
CA VAL A 255 -0.21 -4.87 -5.79
C VAL A 255 1.12 -4.98 -6.52
N ILE A 256 2.08 -4.15 -6.13
CA ILE A 256 3.45 -4.23 -6.65
C ILE A 256 4.44 -4.30 -5.49
N HIS A 257 5.40 -5.22 -5.58
CA HIS A 257 6.50 -5.42 -4.64
C HIS A 257 6.06 -5.90 -3.25
N GLY A 258 6.96 -5.78 -2.26
CA GLY A 258 6.73 -5.98 -0.83
C GLY A 258 6.89 -7.40 -0.32
N GLY A 259 7.36 -7.52 0.92
CA GLY A 259 7.62 -8.80 1.59
C GLY A 259 6.69 -9.09 2.75
N ASP A 260 6.43 -10.38 2.98
CA ASP A 260 5.72 -10.87 4.18
C ASP A 260 4.32 -10.26 4.39
N ASN A 261 3.64 -9.88 3.30
CA ASN A 261 2.35 -9.20 3.35
C ASN A 261 1.18 -10.19 3.37
N THR A 262 0.05 -9.75 3.93
CA THR A 262 -1.23 -10.49 3.89
C THR A 262 -2.26 -9.70 3.09
N PHE A 263 -2.88 -10.34 2.10
CA PHE A 263 -3.89 -9.75 1.21
C PHE A 263 -5.24 -10.46 1.37
N ASN A 264 -6.30 -9.70 1.62
CA ASN A 264 -7.68 -10.18 1.69
C ASN A 264 -8.54 -9.38 0.70
N VAL A 265 -8.72 -9.91 -0.51
CA VAL A 265 -9.31 -9.15 -1.63
C VAL A 265 -10.60 -9.81 -2.09
N ASN A 266 -11.65 -9.02 -2.22
CA ASN A 266 -12.84 -9.44 -2.96
C ASN A 266 -12.66 -9.06 -4.45
N ASN A 267 -13.30 -9.82 -5.33
CA ASN A 267 -13.21 -9.63 -6.78
C ASN A 267 -11.79 -9.90 -7.30
N LYS A 268 -11.15 -8.93 -7.96
CA LYS A 268 -9.90 -9.15 -8.69
C LYS A 268 -8.66 -8.69 -7.93
N LEU A 269 -7.66 -9.57 -7.81
CA LEU A 269 -6.31 -9.24 -7.35
C LEU A 269 -5.26 -9.51 -8.45
N GLY A 270 -4.45 -8.48 -8.75
CA GLY A 270 -3.19 -8.63 -9.48
C GLY A 270 -2.01 -8.41 -8.53
N LEU A 271 -1.19 -9.44 -8.31
CA LEU A 271 -0.04 -9.41 -7.40
C LEU A 271 1.26 -9.55 -8.19
N PHE A 272 2.13 -8.54 -8.16
CA PHE A 272 3.33 -8.50 -8.98
C PHE A 272 4.58 -8.31 -8.12
N ASN A 273 5.51 -9.26 -8.19
CA ASN A 273 6.84 -9.19 -7.57
C ASN A 273 6.81 -9.09 -6.02
N ALA A 274 5.82 -9.72 -5.37
CA ALA A 274 5.81 -9.86 -3.92
C ALA A 274 6.82 -10.93 -3.46
N ASN A 275 7.34 -10.85 -2.25
CA ASN A 275 8.34 -11.79 -1.76
C ASN A 275 8.11 -12.18 -0.29
N GLY A 276 9.04 -12.94 0.28
CA GLY A 276 8.92 -13.46 1.64
C GLY A 276 7.70 -14.37 1.80
N ASN A 277 7.15 -14.42 3.00
CA ASN A 277 6.00 -15.23 3.37
C ASN A 277 4.70 -14.46 3.10
N THR A 278 4.25 -14.44 1.85
CA THR A 278 3.06 -13.70 1.41
C THR A 278 1.80 -14.58 1.49
N ASN A 279 0.79 -14.10 2.22
CA ASN A 279 -0.51 -14.76 2.35
C ASN A 279 -1.56 -14.05 1.51
N VAL A 280 -2.33 -14.79 0.72
CA VAL A 280 -3.31 -14.25 -0.22
C VAL A 280 -4.63 -14.98 -0.04
N THR A 281 -5.69 -14.25 0.24
CA THR A 281 -7.07 -14.73 0.17
C THR A 281 -7.81 -13.88 -0.84
N VAL A 282 -8.37 -14.52 -1.87
CA VAL A 282 -9.11 -13.84 -2.95
C VAL A 282 -10.45 -14.53 -3.17
N ASN A 283 -11.54 -13.77 -3.15
CA ASN A 283 -12.86 -14.27 -3.55
C ASN A 283 -13.23 -13.67 -4.92
N GLY A 284 -12.73 -14.30 -5.99
CA GLY A 284 -12.79 -13.83 -7.37
C GLY A 284 -11.49 -14.14 -8.13
N GLN A 285 -11.17 -13.36 -9.16
CA GLN A 285 -10.01 -13.60 -10.02
C GLN A 285 -8.67 -13.26 -9.34
N PHE A 286 -7.73 -14.22 -9.35
CA PHE A 286 -6.36 -14.04 -8.90
C PHE A 286 -5.36 -14.12 -10.08
N VAL A 287 -4.44 -13.16 -10.16
CA VAL A 287 -3.27 -13.23 -11.04
C VAL A 287 -2.04 -12.85 -10.23
N GLY A 288 -1.09 -13.78 -10.09
CA GLY A 288 0.16 -13.61 -9.37
C GLY A 288 1.38 -13.81 -10.25
N PHE A 289 2.34 -12.89 -10.16
CA PHE A 289 3.69 -13.06 -10.69
C PHE A 289 4.67 -12.99 -9.52
N GLY A 290 5.30 -14.12 -9.25
CA GLY A 290 6.24 -14.32 -8.15
C GLY A 290 7.47 -13.43 -8.22
N ALA A 291 8.14 -13.28 -7.09
CA ALA A 291 9.52 -12.80 -7.01
C ALA A 291 10.46 -13.97 -6.67
N SER A 292 11.76 -13.71 -6.75
CA SER A 292 12.76 -14.70 -6.34
C SER A 292 12.63 -15.11 -4.88
N ASP A 293 12.84 -16.41 -4.63
CA ASP A 293 12.90 -17.01 -3.29
C ASP A 293 11.66 -16.72 -2.42
N SER A 294 10.48 -16.72 -3.04
CA SER A 294 9.21 -16.34 -2.42
C SER A 294 8.39 -17.52 -1.93
N ASN A 295 7.67 -17.33 -0.82
CA ASN A 295 6.77 -18.33 -0.24
C ASN A 295 5.35 -17.78 -0.21
N TYR A 296 4.49 -18.30 -1.07
CA TYR A 296 3.10 -17.88 -1.18
C TYR A 296 2.16 -18.92 -0.59
N THR A 297 1.19 -18.46 0.21
CA THR A 297 -0.01 -19.23 0.53
C THR A 297 -1.21 -18.55 -0.11
N VAL A 298 -1.94 -19.25 -0.97
CA VAL A 298 -3.04 -18.70 -1.77
C VAL A 298 -4.33 -19.48 -1.49
N ASN A 299 -5.35 -18.76 -1.06
CA ASN A 299 -6.72 -19.24 -0.90
C ASN A 299 -7.61 -18.48 -1.89
N ALA A 300 -7.65 -18.93 -3.14
CA ALA A 300 -8.52 -18.37 -4.17
C ALA A 300 -9.86 -19.14 -4.19
N GLY A 301 -10.97 -18.40 -4.10
CA GLY A 301 -12.32 -18.93 -4.20
C GLY A 301 -13.16 -18.15 -5.21
N GLY A 302 -14.43 -18.51 -5.31
CA GLY A 302 -15.33 -17.99 -6.34
C GLY A 302 -15.37 -18.88 -7.58
N SER A 303 -16.00 -18.39 -8.65
CA SER A 303 -16.14 -19.13 -9.93
C SER A 303 -15.02 -18.86 -10.93
N ASP A 304 -14.11 -17.92 -10.64
CA ASP A 304 -13.05 -17.50 -11.53
C ASP A 304 -11.78 -18.33 -11.31
N SER A 305 -11.04 -18.61 -12.38
CA SER A 305 -9.74 -19.28 -12.26
C SER A 305 -8.65 -18.33 -11.73
N GLY A 306 -7.70 -18.88 -10.98
CA GLY A 306 -6.46 -18.22 -10.60
C GLY A 306 -5.31 -18.52 -11.58
N LEU A 307 -4.38 -17.58 -11.71
CA LEU A 307 -3.10 -17.77 -12.39
C LEU A 307 -1.96 -17.39 -11.45
N PHE A 308 -0.96 -18.25 -11.33
CA PHE A 308 0.31 -17.93 -10.69
C PHE A 308 1.47 -18.28 -11.62
N VAL A 309 2.45 -17.39 -11.71
CA VAL A 309 3.69 -17.61 -12.45
C VAL A 309 4.87 -17.37 -11.52
N ALA A 310 5.67 -18.40 -11.26
CA ALA A 310 6.88 -18.34 -10.45
C ALA A 310 8.03 -17.60 -11.17
N ASN A 311 9.07 -17.28 -10.42
CA ASN A 311 10.25 -16.55 -10.91
C ASN A 311 11.53 -17.39 -10.71
N ILE A 312 12.70 -16.78 -10.88
CA ILE A 312 13.98 -17.44 -10.56
C ILE A 312 14.21 -17.49 -9.05
N GLY A 313 14.68 -18.62 -8.52
CA GLY A 313 14.92 -18.78 -7.07
C GLY A 313 14.11 -19.94 -6.50
N ASN A 314 14.30 -20.29 -5.24
CA ASN A 314 13.54 -21.39 -4.64
C ASN A 314 12.18 -20.87 -4.17
N GLU A 315 11.12 -21.05 -4.97
CA GLU A 315 9.78 -20.62 -4.58
C GLU A 315 8.89 -21.75 -4.09
N THR A 316 7.96 -21.39 -3.20
CA THR A 316 6.84 -22.23 -2.80
C THR A 316 5.53 -21.53 -3.13
N LEU A 317 4.60 -22.22 -3.78
CA LEU A 317 3.20 -21.84 -3.87
C LEU A 317 2.35 -22.91 -3.19
N ASN A 318 1.71 -22.56 -2.08
CA ASN A 318 0.72 -23.41 -1.44
C ASN A 318 -0.69 -22.90 -1.77
N ALA A 319 -1.38 -23.51 -2.74
CA ALA A 319 -2.77 -23.18 -3.07
C ALA A 319 -3.79 -24.19 -2.52
N SER A 320 -3.40 -25.05 -1.56
CA SER A 320 -4.25 -26.13 -1.02
C SER A 320 -5.56 -25.69 -0.38
N GLY A 321 -5.67 -24.43 0.05
CA GLY A 321 -6.93 -23.85 0.53
C GLY A 321 -7.81 -23.23 -0.56
N SER A 322 -7.41 -23.29 -1.82
CA SER A 322 -8.17 -22.74 -2.95
C SER A 322 -9.31 -23.68 -3.37
N THR A 323 -10.47 -23.11 -3.67
CA THR A 323 -11.62 -23.82 -4.24
C THR A 323 -11.85 -23.48 -5.71
N ALA A 324 -11.22 -22.42 -6.20
CA ALA A 324 -11.12 -22.09 -7.61
C ALA A 324 -10.01 -22.89 -8.28
N ALA A 325 -10.16 -23.18 -9.58
CA ALA A 325 -9.11 -23.78 -10.39
C ALA A 325 -7.92 -22.82 -10.53
N ILE A 326 -6.71 -23.28 -10.23
CA ILE A 326 -5.48 -22.52 -10.30
C ILE A 326 -4.59 -23.09 -11.41
N GLN A 327 -4.10 -22.19 -12.27
CA GLN A 327 -3.03 -22.48 -13.20
C GLN A 327 -1.72 -21.99 -12.60
N ILE A 328 -0.77 -22.90 -12.43
CA ILE A 328 0.49 -22.66 -11.76
C ILE A 328 1.60 -22.92 -12.78
N TYR A 329 2.42 -21.90 -13.05
CA TYR A 329 3.55 -21.99 -13.96
C TYR A 329 4.85 -21.82 -13.19
N ALA A 330 5.72 -22.83 -13.25
CA ALA A 330 7.09 -22.69 -12.79
C ALA A 330 7.90 -21.77 -13.74
N ASN A 331 9.05 -21.30 -13.29
CA ASN A 331 9.92 -20.46 -14.08
C ASN A 331 10.51 -21.18 -15.31
N THR A 332 10.68 -20.43 -16.40
CA THR A 332 11.13 -20.93 -17.71
C THR A 332 12.46 -20.33 -18.18
N VAL A 333 13.12 -19.53 -17.32
CA VAL A 333 14.41 -18.89 -17.64
C VAL A 333 15.51 -19.95 -17.81
N SER A 334 16.05 -20.03 -19.04
CA SER A 334 17.12 -20.96 -19.40
C SER A 334 18.33 -20.84 -18.47
N GLY A 335 18.80 -21.97 -17.95
CA GLY A 335 19.96 -22.05 -17.04
C GLY A 335 19.62 -21.84 -15.56
N ALA A 336 18.37 -21.50 -15.21
CA ALA A 336 17.93 -21.48 -13.82
C ALA A 336 17.89 -22.91 -13.25
N GLN A 337 18.43 -23.09 -12.03
CA GLN A 337 18.49 -24.38 -11.32
C GLN A 337 17.69 -24.35 -10.01
N SER A 338 16.59 -23.60 -9.97
CA SER A 338 15.77 -23.48 -8.77
C SER A 338 14.90 -24.70 -8.51
N ASN A 339 14.50 -24.87 -7.24
CA ASN A 339 13.47 -25.81 -6.83
C ASN A 339 12.15 -25.06 -6.66
N PHE A 340 11.10 -25.50 -7.35
CA PHE A 340 9.75 -24.96 -7.19
C PHE A 340 8.82 -25.97 -6.55
N VAL A 341 8.20 -25.60 -5.43
CA VAL A 341 7.19 -26.44 -4.77
C VAL A 341 5.82 -25.82 -5.00
N ALA A 342 4.88 -26.60 -5.54
CA ALA A 342 3.53 -26.11 -5.79
C ALA A 342 2.46 -27.12 -5.36
N SER A 343 1.42 -26.62 -4.70
CA SER A 343 0.17 -27.35 -4.49
C SER A 343 -1.01 -26.64 -5.13
N GLY A 344 -1.86 -27.40 -5.81
CA GLY A 344 -3.22 -27.02 -6.20
C GLY A 344 -4.19 -27.11 -5.02
N GLY A 345 -5.45 -26.81 -5.29
CA GLY A 345 -6.56 -26.78 -4.34
C GLY A 345 -7.53 -27.95 -4.52
N SER A 346 -8.83 -27.68 -4.39
CA SER A 346 -9.87 -28.70 -4.53
C SER A 346 -10.51 -28.78 -5.93
N ALA A 347 -10.13 -27.87 -6.82
CA ALA A 347 -10.66 -27.80 -8.18
C ALA A 347 -9.77 -28.54 -9.17
N ASN A 348 -10.07 -28.47 -10.46
CA ASN A 348 -9.25 -29.06 -11.50
C ASN A 348 -8.09 -28.10 -11.83
N ASP A 349 -6.94 -28.33 -11.23
CA ASP A 349 -5.79 -27.44 -11.33
C ASP A 349 -4.84 -27.84 -12.47
N THR A 350 -4.01 -26.89 -12.90
CA THR A 350 -2.97 -27.13 -13.90
C THR A 350 -1.63 -26.70 -13.35
N LEU A 351 -0.68 -27.63 -13.25
CA LEU A 351 0.67 -27.40 -12.74
C LEU A 351 1.66 -27.61 -13.89
N VAL A 352 2.29 -26.53 -14.32
CA VAL A 352 3.20 -26.51 -15.48
C VAL A 352 4.64 -26.47 -15.00
N ALA A 353 5.38 -27.53 -15.31
CA ALA A 353 6.79 -27.65 -14.98
C ALA A 353 7.65 -26.71 -15.84
N GLY A 354 8.71 -26.21 -15.22
CA GLY A 354 9.63 -25.24 -15.80
C GLY A 354 11.05 -25.79 -15.88
N THR A 355 12.03 -24.90 -15.85
CA THR A 355 13.44 -25.22 -15.62
C THR A 355 13.69 -25.52 -14.14
N GLY A 356 14.75 -26.26 -13.82
CA GLY A 356 15.04 -26.65 -12.44
C GLY A 356 14.07 -27.73 -11.92
N ASN A 357 14.22 -28.11 -10.66
CA ASN A 357 13.40 -29.19 -10.10
C ASN A 357 12.02 -28.68 -9.67
N SER A 358 11.01 -29.53 -9.74
CA SER A 358 9.67 -29.19 -9.24
C SER A 358 9.09 -30.30 -8.38
N THR A 359 8.36 -29.93 -7.32
CA THR A 359 7.54 -30.84 -6.52
C THR A 359 6.11 -30.37 -6.60
N PHE A 360 5.23 -31.20 -7.14
CA PHE A 360 3.84 -30.88 -7.44
C PHE A 360 2.88 -31.76 -6.67
N SER A 361 1.89 -31.12 -6.07
CA SER A 361 0.69 -31.77 -5.52
C SER A 361 -0.53 -31.16 -6.21
N GLY A 362 -1.33 -31.95 -6.90
CA GLY A 362 -2.56 -31.46 -7.55
C GLY A 362 -3.64 -31.08 -6.54
N GLY A 363 -3.68 -31.76 -5.39
CA GLY A 363 -4.77 -31.63 -4.44
C GLY A 363 -5.92 -32.57 -4.78
N ALA A 364 -7.15 -32.11 -4.55
CA ALA A 364 -8.35 -32.80 -5.02
C ALA A 364 -8.64 -32.42 -6.49
N GLY A 365 -9.75 -32.91 -7.04
CA GLY A 365 -10.11 -32.63 -8.43
C GLY A 365 -9.28 -33.40 -9.46
N ASP A 366 -9.55 -33.11 -10.73
CA ASP A 366 -8.93 -33.74 -11.89
C ASP A 366 -7.86 -32.81 -12.46
N ASN A 367 -6.61 -33.05 -12.05
CA ASN A 367 -5.49 -32.16 -12.26
C ASN A 367 -4.68 -32.51 -13.51
N LEU A 368 -4.09 -31.48 -14.11
CA LEU A 368 -3.16 -31.59 -15.23
C LEU A 368 -1.74 -31.20 -14.81
N PHE A 369 -0.80 -32.15 -14.88
CA PHE A 369 0.62 -31.91 -14.69
C PHE A 369 1.28 -31.79 -16.07
N LEU A 370 1.59 -30.56 -16.48
CA LEU A 370 2.03 -30.23 -17.84
C LEU A 370 3.55 -30.07 -17.93
N PHE A 371 4.13 -30.68 -18.95
CA PHE A 371 5.55 -30.61 -19.28
C PHE A 371 5.70 -30.10 -20.71
N THR A 372 6.66 -29.21 -20.94
CA THR A 372 6.96 -28.69 -22.28
C THR A 372 8.40 -29.00 -22.65
N LYS A 373 8.64 -29.35 -23.93
CA LYS A 373 9.98 -29.65 -24.44
C LYS A 373 10.96 -28.50 -24.23
N GLU A 374 10.54 -27.26 -24.52
CA GLU A 374 11.41 -26.08 -24.53
C GLU A 374 11.89 -25.65 -23.14
N THR A 375 11.09 -25.88 -22.09
CA THR A 375 11.43 -25.55 -20.70
C THR A 375 12.13 -26.70 -19.97
N GLY A 376 12.45 -27.77 -20.72
CA GLY A 376 12.93 -29.09 -20.29
C GLY A 376 14.33 -29.15 -19.67
N GLN A 377 15.19 -28.16 -19.91
CA GLN A 377 16.65 -28.30 -19.77
C GLN A 377 17.11 -28.47 -18.31
N GLY A 378 17.26 -29.72 -17.86
CA GLY A 378 18.10 -30.09 -16.71
C GLY A 378 17.43 -30.20 -15.34
N GLY A 379 16.10 -30.29 -15.25
CA GLY A 379 15.37 -30.40 -13.98
C GLY A 379 14.45 -31.62 -13.90
N ASN A 380 14.33 -32.21 -12.71
CA ASN A 380 13.44 -33.34 -12.42
C ASN A 380 12.15 -32.90 -11.73
N THR A 381 11.05 -33.62 -11.94
CA THR A 381 9.78 -33.32 -11.29
C THR A 381 9.27 -34.50 -10.48
N VAL A 382 8.79 -34.24 -9.27
CA VAL A 382 8.06 -35.19 -8.43
C VAL A 382 6.60 -34.78 -8.38
N ILE A 383 5.69 -35.72 -8.68
CA ILE A 383 4.25 -35.55 -8.49
C ILE A 383 3.84 -36.42 -7.30
N THR A 384 3.36 -35.81 -6.23
CA THR A 384 3.21 -36.49 -4.92
C THR A 384 1.87 -37.20 -4.76
N ASP A 385 0.85 -36.81 -5.51
CA ASP A 385 -0.54 -37.17 -5.24
C ASP A 385 -1.36 -37.50 -6.51
N PHE A 386 -0.67 -37.95 -7.57
CA PHE A 386 -1.30 -38.30 -8.85
C PHE A 386 -2.43 -39.32 -8.70
N ALA A 387 -2.33 -40.23 -7.71
CA ALA A 387 -3.34 -41.25 -7.43
C ALA A 387 -4.62 -40.72 -6.76
N ASN A 388 -4.67 -39.44 -6.31
CA ASN A 388 -5.86 -38.87 -5.66
C ASN A 388 -7.09 -38.81 -6.57
N SER A 389 -6.89 -38.72 -7.89
CA SER A 389 -7.95 -38.87 -8.89
C SER A 389 -7.49 -39.79 -10.03
N SER A 390 -8.38 -40.67 -10.47
CA SER A 390 -8.15 -41.50 -11.66
C SER A 390 -8.18 -40.70 -12.96
N GLN A 391 -8.69 -39.46 -12.92
CA GLN A 391 -8.73 -38.54 -14.05
C GLN A 391 -7.55 -37.56 -14.08
N ASN A 392 -6.65 -37.60 -13.09
CA ASN A 392 -5.40 -36.85 -13.16
C ASN A 392 -4.60 -37.25 -14.41
N LYS A 393 -4.03 -36.26 -15.10
CA LYS A 393 -3.29 -36.45 -16.36
C LYS A 393 -1.91 -35.82 -16.37
N ILE A 394 -1.00 -36.44 -17.12
CA ILE A 394 0.30 -35.88 -17.48
C ILE A 394 0.21 -35.32 -18.90
N GLY A 395 0.37 -34.01 -19.04
CA GLY A 395 0.41 -33.33 -20.33
C GLY A 395 1.83 -33.28 -20.88
N LEU A 396 2.05 -33.70 -22.13
CA LEU A 396 3.34 -33.66 -22.81
C LEU A 396 3.22 -32.77 -24.04
N LEU A 397 3.74 -31.54 -23.94
CA LEU A 397 3.67 -30.52 -24.98
C LEU A 397 4.95 -30.47 -25.83
N ASN A 398 4.80 -30.62 -27.15
CA ASN A 398 5.81 -30.51 -28.20
C ASN A 398 6.94 -31.56 -28.13
N PHE A 399 6.70 -32.71 -27.49
CA PHE A 399 7.65 -33.83 -27.50
C PHE A 399 7.60 -34.65 -28.80
N GLY A 400 6.62 -34.42 -29.68
CA GLY A 400 6.45 -35.19 -30.92
C GLY A 400 5.94 -36.61 -30.67
N LEU A 401 5.29 -36.84 -29.53
CA LEU A 401 4.77 -38.14 -29.14
C LEU A 401 3.38 -38.37 -29.74
N ASP A 402 3.13 -39.62 -30.09
CA ASP A 402 1.85 -40.22 -30.45
C ASP A 402 1.57 -41.42 -29.52
N ASP A 403 0.44 -42.10 -29.70
CA ASP A 403 0.06 -43.24 -28.85
C ASP A 403 1.10 -44.38 -28.89
N ASN A 404 1.72 -44.62 -30.05
CA ASN A 404 2.70 -45.69 -30.23
C ASN A 404 4.01 -45.37 -29.49
N SER A 405 4.52 -44.15 -29.65
CA SER A 405 5.74 -43.69 -28.99
C SER A 405 5.53 -43.47 -27.49
N LEU A 406 4.34 -43.07 -27.05
CA LEU A 406 3.95 -43.08 -25.64
C LEU A 406 3.98 -44.50 -25.06
N ALA A 407 3.44 -45.49 -25.77
CA ALA A 407 3.49 -46.89 -25.33
C ALA A 407 4.93 -47.43 -25.25
N GLN A 408 5.83 -46.98 -26.13
CA GLN A 408 7.27 -47.30 -26.03
C GLN A 408 7.92 -46.62 -24.83
N LEU A 409 7.59 -45.35 -24.57
CA LEU A 409 8.09 -44.60 -23.41
C LEU A 409 7.70 -45.30 -22.10
N LEU A 410 6.44 -45.73 -21.97
CA LEU A 410 5.97 -46.47 -20.80
C LEU A 410 6.67 -47.83 -20.65
N LYS A 411 6.91 -48.57 -21.75
CA LYS A 411 7.67 -49.83 -21.71
C LYS A 411 9.12 -49.66 -21.25
N ASN A 412 9.73 -48.52 -21.55
CA ASN A 412 11.11 -48.21 -21.19
C ASN A 412 11.23 -47.55 -19.80
N SER A 413 10.10 -47.13 -19.22
CA SER A 413 10.04 -46.54 -17.88
C SER A 413 10.17 -47.62 -16.81
N GLN A 414 10.63 -47.23 -15.62
CA GLN A 414 10.90 -48.16 -14.51
C GLN A 414 10.26 -47.64 -13.22
N ASN A 415 9.99 -48.56 -12.31
CA ASN A 415 9.67 -48.18 -10.93
C ASN A 415 10.97 -47.95 -10.16
N ASP A 416 10.99 -46.95 -9.27
CA ASP A 416 12.06 -46.79 -8.30
C ASP A 416 11.99 -47.85 -7.18
N THR A 417 12.91 -47.78 -6.22
CA THR A 417 12.96 -48.71 -5.08
C THR A 417 11.74 -48.63 -4.15
N SER A 418 11.00 -47.53 -4.21
CA SER A 418 9.78 -47.29 -3.44
C SER A 418 8.53 -47.69 -4.21
N GLY A 419 8.67 -48.15 -5.47
CA GLY A 419 7.55 -48.55 -6.32
C GLY A 419 6.94 -47.42 -7.15
N ASN A 420 7.52 -46.22 -7.12
CA ASN A 420 7.02 -45.07 -7.88
C ASN A 420 7.44 -45.14 -9.34
N ALA A 421 6.55 -44.79 -10.26
CA ALA A 421 6.85 -44.71 -11.68
C ALA A 421 7.85 -43.57 -11.94
N VAL A 422 8.93 -43.88 -12.67
CA VAL A 422 9.91 -42.89 -13.12
C VAL A 422 9.93 -42.89 -14.65
N LEU A 423 9.38 -41.82 -15.23
CA LEU A 423 9.36 -41.59 -16.67
C LEU A 423 10.56 -40.72 -17.05
N ASN A 424 11.42 -41.21 -17.95
CA ASN A 424 12.50 -40.40 -18.52
C ASN A 424 12.07 -39.83 -19.87
N ILE A 425 12.00 -38.50 -19.96
CA ILE A 425 11.59 -37.79 -21.18
C ILE A 425 12.68 -36.78 -21.55
N GLU A 426 13.42 -37.05 -22.62
CA GLU A 426 14.54 -36.22 -23.10
C GLU A 426 15.54 -35.81 -21.97
N GLY A 427 15.82 -36.72 -21.04
CA GLY A 427 16.77 -36.49 -19.94
C GLY A 427 16.16 -35.91 -18.66
N ARG A 428 14.87 -35.57 -18.65
CA ARG A 428 14.11 -35.22 -17.44
C ARG A 428 13.50 -36.47 -16.82
N ASN A 429 13.66 -36.65 -15.52
CA ASN A 429 12.87 -37.63 -14.78
C ASN A 429 11.60 -36.99 -14.24
N ILE A 430 10.48 -37.66 -14.49
CA ILE A 430 9.19 -37.40 -13.86
C ILE A 430 8.89 -38.58 -12.95
N THR A 431 8.97 -38.36 -11.65
CA THR A 431 8.62 -39.35 -10.64
C THR A 431 7.17 -39.15 -10.23
N VAL A 432 6.36 -40.20 -10.33
CA VAL A 432 4.95 -40.20 -9.93
C VAL A 432 4.81 -41.06 -8.68
N GLU A 433 4.65 -40.42 -7.53
CA GLU A 433 4.63 -41.13 -6.25
C GLU A 433 3.35 -41.98 -6.12
N ASN A 434 3.51 -43.15 -5.49
CA ASN A 434 2.43 -44.10 -5.19
C ASN A 434 1.68 -44.63 -6.42
N VAL A 435 2.32 -44.61 -7.59
CA VAL A 435 1.78 -45.10 -8.87
C VAL A 435 2.86 -45.93 -9.53
N ALA A 436 2.56 -47.18 -9.90
CA ALA A 436 3.50 -47.99 -10.66
C ALA A 436 3.38 -47.69 -12.17
N VAL A 437 4.44 -47.95 -12.94
CA VAL A 437 4.40 -47.82 -14.41
C VAL A 437 3.27 -48.65 -15.03
N SER A 438 2.94 -49.80 -14.44
CA SER A 438 1.83 -50.67 -14.88
C SER A 438 0.44 -50.04 -14.75
N ASP A 439 0.31 -49.00 -13.91
CA ASP A 439 -0.95 -48.29 -13.66
C ASP A 439 -1.15 -47.09 -14.60
N LEU A 440 -0.13 -46.80 -15.43
CA LEU A 440 -0.16 -45.73 -16.42
C LEU A 440 -0.54 -46.30 -17.79
N ASN A 441 -1.56 -45.69 -18.41
CA ASN A 441 -2.03 -46.01 -19.75
C ASN A 441 -2.31 -44.71 -20.53
N ALA A 442 -2.70 -44.80 -21.80
CA ALA A 442 -2.90 -43.64 -22.67
C ALA A 442 -3.90 -42.61 -22.10
N ASP A 443 -4.94 -43.04 -21.37
CA ASP A 443 -5.96 -42.14 -20.81
C ASP A 443 -5.40 -41.22 -19.71
N ARG A 444 -4.26 -41.60 -19.11
CA ARG A 444 -3.53 -40.83 -18.10
C ARG A 444 -2.65 -39.74 -18.71
N PHE A 445 -2.62 -39.60 -20.04
CA PHE A 445 -1.80 -38.62 -20.73
C PHE A 445 -2.63 -37.70 -21.62
N VAL A 446 -2.10 -36.50 -21.85
CA VAL A 446 -2.55 -35.59 -22.91
C VAL A 446 -1.33 -35.27 -23.76
N LEU A 447 -1.33 -35.73 -25.01
CA LEU A 447 -0.27 -35.43 -25.96
C LEU A 447 -0.67 -34.19 -26.76
N ILE A 448 0.15 -33.13 -26.69
CA ILE A 448 -0.11 -31.88 -27.40
C ILE A 448 1.11 -31.63 -28.29
N ASN A 449 0.94 -31.74 -29.60
CA ASN A 449 1.99 -31.40 -30.56
C ASN A 449 1.55 -30.14 -31.31
N THR A 450 2.46 -29.18 -31.49
CA THR A 450 2.24 -28.11 -32.46
C THR A 450 1.93 -28.73 -33.83
N PRO A 451 0.90 -28.25 -34.55
CA PRO A 451 0.66 -28.71 -35.90
C PRO A 451 1.94 -28.50 -36.70
N THR A 452 2.46 -29.57 -37.29
CA THR A 452 3.53 -29.48 -38.26
C THR A 452 3.05 -28.56 -39.37
N HIS A 453 3.52 -27.31 -39.39
CA HIS A 453 3.49 -26.52 -40.61
C HIS A 453 4.38 -27.26 -41.60
N THR A 454 3.75 -28.07 -42.44
CA THR A 454 4.38 -28.57 -43.66
C THR A 454 4.68 -27.33 -44.51
N ALA A 455 5.97 -27.15 -44.76
CA ALA A 455 6.53 -25.97 -45.42
C ALA A 455 5.99 -25.74 -46.82
#